data_AF-A0A1R4IM90-F1
#
_entry.id   AF-A0A1R4IM90-F1
#
_cell.length_a   1.000
_cell.length_b   1.000
_cell.length_c   1.000
_cell.angle_alpha   90.00
_cell.angle_beta   90.00
_cell.angle_gamma   90.00
#
_symmetry.space_group_name_H-M   'P 1'
#
loop_
_entity.id
_entity.type
_entity.pdbx_description
1 polymer ?
#
loop_
_entity_poly.entity_id
_entity_poly.type
_entity_poly.pdbx_seq_one_letter_code
_entity_poly.pdbx_strand_id
1 'polypeptide(L)'
;MASFFENERKYPELAELVKEVRRTNGQEAIVLLNGASVEFVARSRGSGRGYTVDDLFCDEAQELTDEQLEALLPTIAAAPSQDPQIVFLGTPPGENAAGEVFARVRAEGVLGRDKRLAWDEWSIPDEMTVAEAVKRWRELAPLTNPALGFRLRMTTVEDELKAMSGEGFCRERLGRWDSIAGNAAISWDAWNDSRGSQPVSDARTVFGVKFTVDGSGVALAAARRPVDGPVYVEAIRQANLGEGTQWLVDWLSERHQRAAQIVIDGKAGVGYLVNALREAGVRNKRLVLLPTLDQILSAHSMFEQAVTMGLLSHGDQPELDDQVRAALKRKIGTSGGFGWDAPDGGSVAMLDAVTLAHWGAKTTKRNPGRSGGAVVL
;
A
#
# COMPACT_ATOMS: atom_id res chain seq x y z
N MET A 1 -27.03 -13.67 -21.12
CA MET A 1 -28.17 -13.81 -20.18
C MET A 1 -29.51 -14.03 -20.87
N ALA A 2 -29.87 -13.27 -21.91
CA ALA A 2 -31.17 -13.41 -22.62
C ALA A 2 -31.53 -14.85 -23.03
N SER A 3 -30.55 -15.69 -23.40
CA SER A 3 -30.79 -17.10 -23.76
C SER A 3 -31.41 -17.96 -22.66
N PHE A 4 -31.33 -17.57 -21.38
CA PHE A 4 -32.05 -18.26 -20.29
C PHE A 4 -33.55 -17.93 -20.29
N PHE A 5 -33.91 -16.74 -20.77
CA PHE A 5 -35.27 -16.20 -20.79
C PHE A 5 -35.97 -16.40 -22.14
N GLU A 6 -35.22 -16.64 -23.22
CA GLU A 6 -35.78 -16.84 -24.56
C GLU A 6 -35.88 -18.32 -24.97
N ASN A 7 -35.24 -19.22 -24.23
CA ASN A 7 -35.21 -20.65 -24.56
C ASN A 7 -36.34 -21.41 -23.87
N GLU A 8 -37.56 -21.24 -24.38
CA GLU A 8 -38.78 -21.91 -23.88
C GLU A 8 -38.62 -23.43 -23.75
N ARG A 9 -37.84 -24.06 -24.65
CA ARG A 9 -37.64 -25.51 -24.61
C ARG A 9 -36.81 -25.97 -23.41
N LYS A 10 -35.83 -25.15 -22.99
CA LYS A 10 -34.88 -25.52 -21.94
C LYS A 10 -35.24 -24.92 -20.57
N TYR A 11 -35.85 -23.74 -20.58
CA TYR A 11 -36.22 -22.95 -19.39
C TYR A 11 -37.64 -22.37 -19.55
N PRO A 12 -38.67 -23.22 -19.70
CA PRO A 12 -40.04 -22.75 -19.93
C PRO A 12 -40.52 -21.80 -18.83
N GLU A 13 -40.17 -22.08 -17.57
CA GLU A 13 -40.56 -21.28 -16.41
C GLU A 13 -39.97 -19.86 -16.43
N LEU A 14 -38.76 -19.67 -16.96
CA LEU A 14 -38.16 -18.34 -17.07
C LEU A 14 -38.74 -17.57 -18.26
N ALA A 15 -39.00 -18.27 -19.36
CA ALA A 15 -39.58 -17.67 -20.56
C ALA A 15 -41.01 -17.15 -20.31
N GLU A 16 -41.82 -17.90 -19.55
CA GLU A 16 -43.18 -17.49 -19.17
C GLU A 16 -43.22 -16.21 -18.32
N LEU A 17 -42.14 -15.88 -17.61
CA LEU A 17 -42.07 -14.67 -16.77
C LEU A 17 -41.77 -13.41 -17.59
N VAL A 18 -41.28 -13.54 -18.82
CA VAL A 18 -40.76 -12.40 -19.60
C VAL A 18 -41.89 -11.55 -20.14
N LYS A 19 -41.80 -10.24 -19.91
CA LYS A 19 -42.62 -9.22 -20.57
C LYS A 19 -41.91 -8.64 -21.79
N GLU A 20 -40.63 -8.30 -21.64
CA GLU A 20 -39.83 -7.65 -22.69
C GLU A 20 -38.34 -7.97 -22.50
N VAL A 21 -37.62 -8.23 -23.61
CA VAL A 21 -36.16 -8.23 -23.63
C VAL A 21 -35.70 -7.03 -24.47
N ARG A 22 -35.16 -6.01 -23.79
CA ARG A 22 -34.66 -4.80 -24.42
C ARG A 22 -33.19 -4.98 -24.79
N ARG A 23 -32.86 -4.67 -26.05
CA ARG A 23 -31.51 -4.80 -26.63
C ARG A 23 -30.92 -3.47 -27.09
N THR A 24 -31.55 -2.36 -26.71
CA THR A 24 -31.07 -1.02 -27.04
C THR A 24 -29.80 -0.72 -26.27
N ASN A 25 -28.73 -0.31 -26.96
CA ASN A 25 -27.45 0.00 -26.33
C ASN A 25 -27.60 1.03 -25.20
N GLY A 26 -27.09 0.69 -24.01
CA GLY A 26 -27.17 1.52 -22.81
C GLY A 26 -28.52 1.50 -22.10
N GLN A 27 -29.44 0.64 -22.55
CA GLN A 27 -30.75 0.42 -21.95
C GLN A 27 -31.11 -1.08 -22.00
N GLU A 28 -30.13 -1.96 -22.05
CA GLU A 28 -30.38 -3.40 -22.13
C GLU A 28 -31.05 -3.86 -20.82
N ALA A 29 -32.17 -4.59 -20.96
CA ALA A 29 -32.95 -5.02 -19.83
C ALA A 29 -33.73 -6.31 -20.12
N ILE A 30 -33.99 -7.09 -19.08
CA ILE A 30 -34.98 -8.16 -19.08
C ILE A 30 -36.08 -7.72 -18.11
N VAL A 31 -37.27 -7.46 -18.63
CA VAL A 31 -38.42 -7.01 -17.83
C VAL A 31 -39.39 -8.17 -17.69
N LEU A 32 -39.83 -8.43 -16.46
CA LEU A 32 -40.74 -9.52 -16.13
C LEU A 32 -42.18 -9.03 -15.96
N LEU A 33 -43.14 -9.94 -16.09
CA LEU A 33 -44.58 -9.64 -16.00
C LEU A 33 -45.00 -9.13 -14.62
N ASN A 34 -44.26 -9.49 -13.57
CA ASN A 34 -44.50 -9.06 -12.19
C ASN A 34 -43.89 -7.69 -11.84
N GLY A 35 -43.22 -7.02 -12.80
CA GLY A 35 -42.60 -5.72 -12.60
C GLY A 35 -41.13 -5.76 -12.20
N ALA A 36 -40.56 -6.94 -11.93
CA ALA A 36 -39.12 -7.08 -11.72
C ALA A 36 -38.34 -6.87 -13.03
N SER A 37 -37.11 -6.38 -12.92
CA SER A 37 -36.21 -6.22 -14.07
C SER A 37 -34.79 -6.62 -13.73
N VAL A 38 -34.02 -7.00 -14.76
CA VAL A 38 -32.56 -7.04 -14.72
C VAL A 38 -32.04 -6.07 -15.76
N GLU A 39 -31.28 -5.06 -15.32
CA GLU A 39 -30.82 -3.95 -16.17
C GLU A 39 -29.30 -3.95 -16.24
N PHE A 40 -28.76 -3.69 -17.43
CA PHE A 40 -27.32 -3.67 -17.67
C PHE A 40 -26.82 -2.25 -17.82
N VAL A 41 -25.70 -1.97 -17.17
CA VAL A 41 -25.19 -0.60 -17.03
C VAL A 41 -23.69 -0.60 -17.28
N ALA A 42 -23.26 0.22 -18.24
CA ALA A 42 -21.84 0.50 -18.40
C ALA A 42 -21.37 1.46 -17.28
N ARG A 43 -20.19 1.23 -16.71
CA ARG A 43 -19.60 2.09 -15.68
C ARG A 43 -19.15 3.41 -16.31
N SER A 44 -19.99 4.44 -16.25
CA SER A 44 -19.64 5.80 -16.69
C SER A 44 -20.08 6.81 -15.64
N ARG A 45 -19.42 7.98 -15.59
CA ARG A 45 -19.67 9.04 -14.59
C ARG A 45 -21.14 9.50 -14.46
N GLY A 46 -21.98 9.23 -15.47
CA GLY A 46 -23.42 9.55 -15.46
C GLY A 46 -24.35 8.33 -15.46
N SER A 47 -23.82 7.12 -15.46
CA SER A 47 -24.61 5.88 -15.53
C SER A 47 -25.28 5.58 -14.18
N GLY A 48 -26.48 5.02 -14.22
CA GLY A 48 -27.22 4.58 -13.01
C GLY A 48 -28.09 5.65 -12.35
N ARG A 49 -27.93 6.93 -12.68
CA ARG A 49 -28.78 7.99 -12.12
C ARG A 49 -30.18 7.95 -12.76
N GLY A 50 -31.23 7.78 -11.96
CA GLY A 50 -32.63 7.92 -12.40
C GLY A 50 -33.54 6.71 -12.22
N TYR A 51 -33.05 5.62 -11.63
CA TYR A 51 -33.86 4.48 -11.22
C TYR A 51 -33.30 3.87 -9.93
N THR A 52 -34.04 2.93 -9.35
CA THR A 52 -33.71 2.31 -8.07
C THR A 52 -33.76 0.79 -8.22
N VAL A 53 -32.78 0.10 -7.65
CA VAL A 53 -32.67 -1.36 -7.69
C VAL A 53 -32.48 -1.93 -6.28
N ASP A 54 -32.88 -3.18 -6.10
CA ASP A 54 -32.66 -3.93 -4.85
C ASP A 54 -31.24 -4.50 -4.77
N ASP A 55 -30.76 -5.08 -5.86
CA ASP A 55 -29.47 -5.75 -5.93
C ASP A 55 -28.55 -5.08 -6.95
N LEU A 56 -27.31 -4.78 -6.54
CA LEU A 56 -26.26 -4.28 -7.41
C LEU A 56 -25.17 -5.34 -7.60
N PHE A 57 -25.04 -5.82 -8.83
CA PHE A 57 -23.98 -6.75 -9.22
C PHE A 57 -22.81 -6.01 -9.87
N CYS A 58 -21.70 -5.94 -9.14
CA CYS A 58 -20.42 -5.42 -9.62
C CYS A 58 -19.58 -6.56 -10.17
N ASP A 59 -19.81 -6.94 -11.43
CA ASP A 59 -18.93 -7.85 -12.17
C ASP A 59 -17.54 -7.22 -12.36
N GLU A 60 -16.48 -8.00 -12.62
CA GLU A 60 -15.09 -7.52 -12.75
C GLU A 60 -14.74 -6.41 -11.72
N ALA A 61 -15.02 -6.69 -10.44
CA ALA A 61 -14.90 -5.75 -9.34
C ALA A 61 -13.46 -5.24 -9.13
N GLN A 62 -12.45 -5.98 -9.59
CA GLN A 62 -11.06 -5.53 -9.57
C GLN A 62 -10.79 -4.29 -10.42
N GLU A 63 -11.65 -3.99 -11.40
CA GLU A 63 -11.58 -2.77 -12.21
C GLU A 63 -12.45 -1.63 -11.66
N LEU A 64 -13.13 -1.84 -10.53
CA LEU A 64 -14.03 -0.87 -9.92
C LEU A 64 -13.24 0.19 -9.15
N THR A 65 -13.48 1.46 -9.47
CA THR A 65 -12.91 2.61 -8.74
C THR A 65 -13.87 3.13 -7.67
N ASP A 66 -13.34 3.88 -6.70
CA ASP A 66 -14.15 4.56 -5.68
C ASP A 66 -15.18 5.50 -6.31
N GLU A 67 -14.77 6.32 -7.29
CA GLU A 67 -15.68 7.23 -7.99
C GLU A 67 -16.85 6.49 -8.67
N GLN A 68 -16.59 5.33 -9.27
CA GLN A 68 -17.63 4.52 -9.91
C GLN A 68 -18.59 3.92 -8.87
N LEU A 69 -18.06 3.40 -7.76
CA LEU A 69 -18.88 2.87 -6.68
C LEU A 69 -19.76 3.98 -6.07
N GLU A 70 -19.19 5.13 -5.75
CA GLU A 70 -19.91 6.29 -5.20
C GLU A 70 -21.03 6.79 -6.12
N ALA A 71 -20.83 6.69 -7.44
CA ALA A 71 -21.87 7.03 -8.40
C ALA A 71 -23.05 6.03 -8.40
N LEU A 72 -22.80 4.77 -8.04
CA LEU A 72 -23.78 3.68 -8.00
C LEU A 72 -24.50 3.56 -6.65
N LEU A 73 -23.84 3.85 -5.53
CA LEU A 73 -24.46 3.69 -4.20
C LEU A 73 -25.82 4.41 -4.03
N PRO A 74 -26.07 5.60 -4.61
CA PRO A 74 -27.39 6.24 -4.54
C PRO A 74 -28.51 5.44 -5.21
N THR A 75 -28.20 4.56 -6.17
CA THR A 75 -29.22 3.80 -6.93
C THR A 75 -29.83 2.66 -6.10
N ILE A 76 -29.11 2.19 -5.08
CA ILE A 76 -29.58 1.12 -4.18
C ILE A 76 -30.09 1.66 -2.84
N ALA A 77 -29.74 2.90 -2.50
CA ALA A 77 -30.06 3.48 -1.19
C ALA A 77 -31.57 3.54 -0.88
N ALA A 78 -32.41 3.58 -1.91
CA ALA A 78 -33.86 3.62 -1.81
C ALA A 78 -34.53 2.30 -2.25
N ALA A 79 -33.81 1.17 -2.22
CA ALA A 79 -34.27 -0.15 -2.68
C ALA A 79 -35.74 -0.43 -2.31
N PRO A 80 -36.60 -0.83 -3.28
CA PRO A 80 -38.00 -1.15 -3.02
C PRO A 80 -38.23 -2.17 -1.89
N SER A 81 -37.34 -3.17 -1.76
CA SER A 81 -37.36 -4.18 -0.70
C SER A 81 -36.99 -3.64 0.68
N GLN A 82 -36.34 -2.47 0.76
CA GLN A 82 -35.69 -1.92 1.95
C GLN A 82 -34.51 -2.78 2.48
N ASP A 83 -34.03 -3.74 1.69
CA ASP A 83 -32.88 -4.59 2.03
C ASP A 83 -31.87 -4.64 0.86
N PRO A 84 -31.15 -3.54 0.59
CA PRO A 84 -30.25 -3.46 -0.56
C PRO A 84 -29.04 -4.38 -0.42
N GLN A 85 -28.69 -5.07 -1.50
CA GLN A 85 -27.50 -5.93 -1.56
C GLN A 85 -26.52 -5.44 -2.64
N ILE A 86 -25.23 -5.54 -2.32
CA ILE A 86 -24.15 -5.34 -3.29
C ILE A 86 -23.37 -6.64 -3.39
N VAL A 87 -23.23 -7.15 -4.60
CA VAL A 87 -22.50 -8.38 -4.89
C VAL A 87 -21.30 -8.03 -5.75
N PHE A 88 -20.11 -8.23 -5.21
CA PHE A 88 -18.84 -8.06 -5.93
C PHE A 88 -18.38 -9.39 -6.49
N LEU A 89 -18.07 -9.42 -7.79
CA LEU A 89 -17.59 -10.60 -8.49
C LEU A 89 -16.33 -10.21 -9.26
N GLY A 90 -15.27 -10.99 -9.16
CA GLY A 90 -14.03 -10.66 -9.85
C GLY A 90 -12.90 -11.62 -9.52
N THR A 91 -11.76 -11.34 -10.13
CA THR A 91 -10.47 -11.98 -9.83
C THR A 91 -9.59 -11.02 -9.03
N PRO A 92 -8.50 -11.48 -8.39
CA PRO A 92 -7.57 -10.56 -7.74
C PRO A 92 -7.08 -9.49 -8.75
N PRO A 93 -6.88 -8.23 -8.33
CA PRO A 93 -6.43 -7.17 -9.24
C PRO A 93 -5.01 -7.43 -9.74
N GLY A 94 -4.76 -7.14 -11.02
CA GLY A 94 -3.41 -7.05 -11.56
C GLY A 94 -2.84 -5.63 -11.44
N GLU A 95 -1.56 -5.44 -11.80
CA GLU A 95 -0.86 -4.15 -11.66
C GLU A 95 -1.53 -2.94 -12.34
N ASN A 96 -2.33 -3.17 -13.39
CA ASN A 96 -3.00 -2.10 -14.15
C ASN A 96 -4.48 -1.92 -13.77
N ALA A 97 -5.01 -2.77 -12.90
CA ALA A 97 -6.38 -2.66 -12.43
C ALA A 97 -6.46 -1.63 -11.30
N ALA A 98 -7.61 -0.97 -11.14
CA ALA A 98 -7.81 -0.04 -10.04
C ALA A 98 -7.63 -0.74 -8.68
N GLY A 99 -8.27 -1.90 -8.50
CA GLY A 99 -8.07 -2.83 -7.39
C GLY A 99 -8.50 -2.35 -5.99
N GLU A 100 -8.57 -1.04 -5.75
CA GLU A 100 -8.77 -0.41 -4.44
C GLU A 100 -10.05 -0.87 -3.74
N VAL A 101 -11.19 -0.81 -4.44
CA VAL A 101 -12.48 -1.20 -3.87
C VAL A 101 -12.49 -2.69 -3.50
N PHE A 102 -12.10 -3.54 -4.45
CA PHE A 102 -12.21 -4.99 -4.27
C PHE A 102 -11.20 -5.52 -3.23
N ALA A 103 -9.98 -4.99 -3.21
CA ALA A 103 -9.00 -5.31 -2.19
C ALA A 103 -9.44 -4.86 -0.78
N ARG A 104 -10.08 -3.69 -0.67
CA ARG A 104 -10.62 -3.20 0.61
C ARG A 104 -11.76 -4.07 1.11
N VAL A 105 -12.70 -4.45 0.24
CA VAL A 105 -13.82 -5.37 0.57
C VAL A 105 -13.26 -6.73 1.01
N ARG A 106 -12.31 -7.30 0.26
CA ARG A 106 -11.63 -8.54 0.66
C ARG A 106 -11.00 -8.43 2.05
N ALA A 107 -10.26 -7.35 2.31
CA ALA A 107 -9.57 -7.17 3.58
C ALA A 107 -10.54 -7.13 4.78
N GLU A 108 -11.72 -6.54 4.63
CA GLU A 108 -12.76 -6.61 5.66
C GLU A 108 -13.34 -8.02 5.82
N GLY A 109 -13.56 -8.73 4.70
CA GLY A 109 -14.14 -10.08 4.68
C GLY A 109 -13.22 -11.14 5.27
N VAL A 110 -11.97 -11.20 4.82
CA VAL A 110 -10.95 -12.16 5.30
C VAL A 110 -10.64 -11.95 6.78
N LEU A 111 -10.61 -10.70 7.26
CA LEU A 111 -10.39 -10.40 8.68
C LEU A 111 -11.67 -10.55 9.53
N GLY A 112 -12.83 -10.78 8.91
CA GLY A 112 -14.12 -10.90 9.60
C GLY A 112 -14.52 -9.63 10.37
N ARG A 113 -14.08 -8.46 9.90
CA ARG A 113 -14.31 -7.17 10.59
C ARG A 113 -15.70 -6.60 10.30
N ASP A 114 -16.26 -6.88 9.13
CA ASP A 114 -17.61 -6.49 8.77
C ASP A 114 -18.59 -7.66 8.98
N LYS A 115 -19.50 -7.52 9.95
CA LYS A 115 -20.54 -8.51 10.27
C LYS A 115 -21.63 -8.62 9.20
N ARG A 116 -21.69 -7.68 8.26
CA ARG A 116 -22.65 -7.63 7.15
C ARG A 116 -22.07 -8.14 5.84
N LEU A 117 -20.79 -8.49 5.82
CA LEU A 117 -20.10 -8.98 4.64
C LEU A 117 -19.95 -10.51 4.70
N ALA A 118 -20.39 -11.17 3.63
CA ALA A 118 -20.00 -12.54 3.33
C ALA A 118 -18.91 -12.51 2.27
N TRP A 119 -17.84 -13.30 2.47
CA TRP A 119 -16.72 -13.38 1.54
C TRP A 119 -16.36 -14.83 1.29
N ASP A 120 -16.52 -15.26 0.05
CA ASP A 120 -16.13 -16.58 -0.43
C ASP A 120 -15.02 -16.42 -1.48
N GLU A 121 -13.90 -17.11 -1.28
CA GLU A 121 -12.71 -16.98 -2.11
C GLU A 121 -12.10 -18.34 -2.43
N TRP A 122 -11.65 -18.49 -3.67
CA TRP A 122 -10.92 -19.66 -4.16
C TRP A 122 -9.51 -19.26 -4.57
N SER A 123 -8.63 -19.12 -3.58
CA SER A 123 -7.27 -18.62 -3.74
C SER A 123 -6.22 -19.49 -3.07
N ILE A 124 -4.98 -19.27 -3.46
CA ILE A 124 -3.79 -19.74 -2.74
C ILE A 124 -3.43 -18.75 -1.62
N PRO A 125 -2.67 -19.19 -0.59
CA PRO A 125 -2.19 -18.29 0.45
C PRO A 125 -1.44 -17.07 -0.11
N ASP A 126 -1.66 -15.89 0.48
CA ASP A 126 -1.13 -14.60 0.02
C ASP A 126 0.41 -14.59 0.00
N GLU A 127 1.04 -15.29 0.94
CA GLU A 127 2.50 -15.41 1.08
C GLU A 127 3.16 -16.36 0.06
N MET A 128 2.37 -17.16 -0.67
CA MET A 128 2.91 -18.16 -1.59
C MET A 128 3.48 -17.51 -2.86
N THR A 129 4.80 -17.59 -3.02
CA THR A 129 5.49 -16.99 -4.19
C THR A 129 5.00 -17.57 -5.52
N VAL A 130 5.09 -16.78 -6.60
CA VAL A 130 4.75 -17.22 -7.96
C VAL A 130 5.55 -18.44 -8.39
N ALA A 131 6.85 -18.49 -8.06
CA ALA A 131 7.70 -19.63 -8.40
C ALA A 131 7.21 -20.92 -7.72
N GLU A 132 6.81 -20.84 -6.44
CA GLU A 132 6.23 -21.98 -5.73
C GLU A 132 4.87 -22.37 -6.31
N ALA A 133 3.98 -21.40 -6.51
CA ALA A 133 2.63 -21.62 -7.01
C ALA A 133 2.65 -22.26 -8.42
N VAL A 134 3.49 -21.74 -9.32
CA VAL A 134 3.72 -22.31 -10.65
C VAL A 134 4.29 -23.73 -10.54
N LYS A 135 5.19 -24.01 -9.61
CA LYS A 135 5.71 -25.38 -9.43
C LYS A 135 4.64 -26.36 -8.97
N ARG A 136 3.71 -25.90 -8.13
CA ARG A 136 2.66 -26.70 -7.48
C ARG A 136 1.30 -26.61 -8.18
N TRP A 137 1.21 -25.95 -9.34
CA TRP A 137 -0.05 -25.56 -9.97
C TRP A 137 -1.06 -26.72 -10.12
N ARG A 138 -0.58 -27.93 -10.42
CA ARG A 138 -1.43 -29.11 -10.66
C ARG A 138 -2.16 -29.56 -9.38
N GLU A 139 -1.56 -29.33 -8.22
CA GLU A 139 -2.16 -29.58 -6.90
C GLU A 139 -3.12 -28.46 -6.50
N LEU A 140 -2.82 -27.22 -6.89
CA LEU A 140 -3.54 -26.01 -6.49
C LEU A 140 -4.77 -25.73 -7.36
N ALA A 141 -4.73 -26.07 -8.65
CA ALA A 141 -5.82 -25.80 -9.60
C ALA A 141 -7.18 -26.37 -9.17
N PRO A 142 -7.30 -27.62 -8.64
CA PRO A 142 -8.58 -28.14 -8.16
C PRO A 142 -9.16 -27.38 -6.95
N LEU A 143 -8.31 -26.76 -6.13
CA LEU A 143 -8.74 -25.99 -4.95
C LEU A 143 -9.23 -24.59 -5.31
N THR A 144 -8.71 -24.04 -6.40
CA THR A 144 -8.88 -22.63 -6.80
C THR A 144 -9.82 -22.46 -7.99
N ASN A 145 -10.19 -23.55 -8.68
CA ASN A 145 -11.08 -23.52 -9.84
C ASN A 145 -12.28 -24.45 -9.63
N PRO A 146 -13.40 -23.96 -9.05
CA PRO A 146 -14.61 -24.76 -8.85
C PRO A 146 -15.19 -25.36 -10.14
N ALA A 147 -14.87 -24.76 -11.29
CA ALA A 147 -15.28 -25.22 -12.61
C ALA A 147 -14.47 -26.42 -13.16
N LEU A 148 -13.35 -26.77 -12.52
CA LEU A 148 -12.43 -27.82 -12.99
C LEU A 148 -13.12 -29.20 -12.94
N GLY A 149 -13.00 -29.95 -14.03
CA GLY A 149 -13.64 -31.25 -14.17
C GLY A 149 -15.08 -31.18 -14.70
N PHE A 150 -15.69 -29.98 -14.76
CA PHE A 150 -17.02 -29.76 -15.33
C PHE A 150 -16.94 -29.03 -16.67
N ARG A 151 -16.69 -27.72 -16.61
CA ARG A 151 -16.59 -26.84 -17.79
C ARG A 151 -15.16 -26.39 -18.10
N LEU A 152 -14.25 -26.51 -17.12
CA LEU A 152 -12.81 -26.28 -17.28
C LEU A 152 -12.08 -27.63 -17.24
N ARG A 153 -11.16 -27.86 -18.19
CA ARG A 153 -10.36 -29.09 -18.24
C ARG A 153 -8.96 -28.84 -17.68
N MET A 154 -8.37 -29.84 -17.03
CA MET A 154 -7.00 -29.76 -16.53
C MET A 154 -5.98 -29.47 -17.65
N THR A 155 -6.22 -30.00 -18.85
CA THR A 155 -5.37 -29.72 -20.03
C THR A 155 -5.43 -28.25 -20.44
N THR A 156 -6.60 -27.60 -20.31
CA THR A 156 -6.75 -26.16 -20.60
C THR A 156 -5.92 -25.32 -19.62
N VAL A 157 -5.97 -25.66 -18.32
CA VAL A 157 -5.12 -25.00 -17.31
C VAL A 157 -3.64 -25.20 -17.61
N GLU A 158 -3.24 -26.39 -18.06
CA GLU A 158 -1.87 -26.68 -18.46
C GLU A 158 -1.43 -25.85 -19.69
N ASP A 159 -2.31 -25.69 -20.67
CA ASP A 159 -2.04 -24.89 -21.87
C ASP A 159 -1.94 -23.40 -21.53
N GLU A 160 -2.78 -22.90 -20.62
CA GLU A 160 -2.74 -21.51 -20.15
C GLU A 160 -1.47 -21.22 -19.35
N LEU A 161 -0.99 -22.16 -18.53
CA LEU A 161 0.31 -22.04 -17.86
C LEU A 161 1.45 -21.82 -18.86
N LYS A 162 1.39 -22.46 -20.04
CA LYS A 162 2.40 -22.32 -21.09
C LYS A 162 2.26 -21.01 -21.87
N ALA A 163 1.04 -20.46 -21.93
CA ALA A 163 0.72 -19.28 -22.74
C ALA A 163 0.83 -17.95 -21.96
N MET A 164 0.63 -17.99 -20.64
CA MET A 164 0.63 -16.81 -19.77
C MET A 164 1.97 -16.59 -19.08
N SER A 165 2.17 -15.37 -18.55
CA SER A 165 3.23 -15.15 -17.55
C SER A 165 2.90 -15.91 -16.26
N GLY A 166 3.92 -16.20 -15.43
CA GLY A 166 3.70 -16.84 -14.13
C GLY A 166 2.76 -16.03 -13.24
N GLU A 167 2.93 -14.71 -13.19
CA GLU A 167 2.04 -13.78 -12.47
C GLU A 167 0.60 -13.85 -12.99
N GLY A 168 0.42 -13.74 -14.31
CA GLY A 168 -0.90 -13.82 -14.92
C GLY A 168 -1.57 -15.16 -14.63
N PHE A 169 -0.84 -16.27 -14.77
CA PHE A 169 -1.36 -17.58 -14.44
C PHE A 169 -1.77 -17.70 -12.97
N CYS A 170 -0.90 -17.29 -12.03
CA CYS A 170 -1.19 -17.35 -10.61
C CYS A 170 -2.42 -16.52 -10.23
N ARG A 171 -2.58 -15.32 -10.80
CA ARG A 171 -3.74 -14.47 -10.56
C ARG A 171 -5.02 -15.08 -11.15
N GLU A 172 -5.01 -15.40 -12.45
CA GLU A 172 -6.23 -15.83 -13.16
C GLU A 172 -6.66 -17.28 -12.83
N ARG A 173 -5.71 -18.16 -12.48
CA ARG A 173 -6.00 -19.58 -12.22
C ARG A 173 -5.85 -20.01 -10.79
N LEU A 174 -4.99 -19.36 -10.00
CA LEU A 174 -4.76 -19.76 -8.62
C LEU A 174 -5.36 -18.76 -7.62
N GLY A 175 -6.08 -17.73 -8.11
CA GLY A 175 -6.68 -16.70 -7.26
C GLY A 175 -5.63 -15.98 -6.43
N ARG A 176 -4.39 -15.89 -6.91
CA ARG A 176 -3.31 -15.25 -6.16
C ARG A 176 -3.60 -13.77 -6.01
N TRP A 177 -3.79 -13.33 -4.77
CA TRP A 177 -3.71 -11.92 -4.43
C TRP A 177 -2.25 -11.55 -4.32
N ASP A 178 -1.85 -10.56 -5.10
CA ASP A 178 -0.69 -9.80 -4.72
C ASP A 178 -1.02 -9.22 -3.35
N SER A 179 -0.21 -9.58 -2.36
CA SER A 179 -0.27 -8.93 -1.06
C SER A 179 -0.43 -7.43 -1.29
N ILE A 180 -1.22 -6.72 -0.49
CA ILE A 180 -1.21 -5.24 -0.46
C ILE A 180 0.25 -4.72 -0.30
N ALA A 181 1.18 -5.60 0.12
CA ALA A 181 2.62 -5.45 0.01
C ALA A 181 3.21 -5.24 -1.41
N GLY A 182 2.43 -5.32 -2.48
CA GLY A 182 2.82 -4.86 -3.81
C GLY A 182 3.00 -3.33 -3.88
N ASN A 183 2.26 -2.58 -3.05
CA ASN A 183 2.47 -1.15 -2.87
C ASN A 183 3.16 -0.80 -1.54
N ALA A 184 3.22 -1.70 -0.55
CA ALA A 184 3.91 -1.40 0.70
C ALA A 184 5.38 -1.07 0.44
N ALA A 185 5.83 0.03 1.05
CA ALA A 185 7.18 0.52 0.88
C ALA A 185 8.23 -0.41 1.48
N ILE A 186 7.87 -1.04 2.59
CA ILE A 186 8.75 -1.81 3.45
C ILE A 186 8.03 -3.10 3.83
N SER A 187 8.74 -4.24 3.80
CA SER A 187 8.22 -5.50 4.31
C SER A 187 8.00 -5.38 5.82
N TRP A 188 6.74 -5.54 6.24
CA TRP A 188 6.39 -5.48 7.66
C TRP A 188 7.08 -6.58 8.46
N ASP A 189 7.13 -7.81 7.96
CA ASP A 189 7.76 -8.93 8.67
C ASP A 189 9.26 -8.69 8.87
N ALA A 190 9.97 -8.25 7.82
CA ALA A 190 11.39 -7.92 7.92
C ALA A 190 11.66 -6.75 8.87
N TRP A 191 10.77 -5.74 8.89
CA TRP A 191 10.84 -4.65 9.86
C TRP A 191 10.63 -5.18 11.28
N ASN A 192 9.56 -5.93 11.50
CA ASN A 192 9.17 -6.47 12.80
C ASN A 192 10.24 -7.41 13.40
N ASP A 193 10.96 -8.16 12.56
CA ASP A 193 12.07 -9.02 12.96
C ASP A 193 13.36 -8.23 13.25
N SER A 194 13.41 -6.95 12.86
CA SER A 194 14.54 -6.04 13.10
C SER A 194 14.42 -5.28 14.44
N ARG A 195 13.47 -5.63 15.32
CA ARG A 195 13.39 -5.06 16.68
C ARG A 195 14.68 -5.33 17.45
N GLY A 196 15.23 -4.31 18.11
CA GLY A 196 16.47 -4.45 18.84
C GLY A 196 16.77 -3.29 19.78
N SER A 197 17.81 -3.46 20.59
CA SER A 197 18.27 -2.44 21.53
C SER A 197 19.33 -1.53 20.91
N GLN A 198 19.35 -0.27 21.35
CA GLN A 198 20.40 0.67 21.02
C GLN A 198 21.81 0.09 21.33
N PRO A 199 22.82 0.32 20.46
CA PRO A 199 24.19 -0.11 20.74
C PRO A 199 24.75 0.50 22.04
N VAL A 200 25.37 -0.34 22.87
CA VAL A 200 25.99 0.05 24.16
C VAL A 200 27.40 0.63 23.97
N SER A 201 28.03 0.35 22.83
CA SER A 201 29.41 0.76 22.50
C SER A 201 29.49 2.07 21.71
N ASP A 202 30.72 2.53 21.44
CA ASP A 202 30.99 3.69 20.59
C ASP A 202 30.35 3.52 19.20
N ALA A 203 29.20 4.15 19.03
CA ALA A 203 28.46 4.16 17.78
C ALA A 203 28.47 5.56 17.17
N ARG A 204 28.72 5.59 15.86
CA ARG A 204 28.65 6.83 15.10
C ARG A 204 27.19 7.25 15.00
N THR A 205 26.86 8.42 15.56
CA THR A 205 25.50 8.96 15.57
C THR A 205 25.29 9.94 14.41
N VAL A 206 24.20 9.78 13.67
CA VAL A 206 23.74 10.70 12.62
C VAL A 206 22.29 11.07 12.91
N PHE A 207 21.93 12.33 12.68
CA PHE A 207 20.55 12.80 12.80
C PHE A 207 19.94 13.02 11.42
N GLY A 208 18.70 12.58 11.26
CA GLY A 208 17.89 12.82 10.07
C GLY A 208 16.73 13.73 10.41
N VAL A 209 16.49 14.74 9.57
CA VAL A 209 15.38 15.68 9.69
C VAL A 209 14.61 15.70 8.40
N LYS A 210 13.30 15.48 8.49
CA LYS A 210 12.39 15.56 7.34
C LYS A 210 11.29 16.57 7.61
N PHE A 211 11.18 17.58 6.76
CA PHE A 211 9.95 18.37 6.63
C PHE A 211 8.99 17.67 5.65
N THR A 212 7.72 17.59 6.00
CA THR A 212 6.69 16.97 5.15
C THR A 212 6.49 17.78 3.86
N VAL A 213 6.03 17.10 2.80
CA VAL A 213 5.87 17.71 1.46
C VAL A 213 4.80 18.80 1.46
N ASP A 214 3.72 18.57 2.20
CA ASP A 214 2.61 19.50 2.41
C ASP A 214 2.97 20.66 3.37
N GLY A 215 4.14 20.61 4.01
CA GLY A 215 4.59 21.61 4.97
C GLY A 215 3.81 21.60 6.29
N SER A 216 3.06 20.55 6.60
CA SER A 216 2.30 20.46 7.86
C SER A 216 3.19 20.17 9.08
N GLY A 217 4.29 19.42 8.89
CA GLY A 217 5.08 18.91 10.00
C GLY A 217 6.57 18.73 9.73
N VAL A 218 7.27 18.34 10.79
CA VAL A 218 8.68 17.97 10.80
C VAL A 218 8.93 16.77 11.70
N ALA A 219 9.80 15.87 11.28
CA ALA A 219 10.26 14.74 12.07
C ALA A 219 11.78 14.76 12.23
N LEU A 220 12.23 14.36 13.42
CA LEU A 220 13.62 14.15 13.80
C LEU A 220 13.82 12.67 14.14
N ALA A 221 14.92 12.11 13.64
CA ALA A 221 15.33 10.74 13.91
C ALA A 221 16.84 10.63 14.12
N ALA A 222 17.28 9.53 14.74
CA ALA A 222 18.68 9.19 14.90
C ALA A 222 19.01 7.83 14.27
N ALA A 223 20.24 7.71 13.80
CA ALA A 223 20.85 6.45 13.42
C ALA A 223 22.19 6.29 14.13
N ARG A 224 22.44 5.11 14.66
CA ARG A 224 23.67 4.73 15.36
C ARG A 224 24.31 3.55 14.67
N ARG A 225 25.47 3.81 14.07
CA ARG A 225 26.27 2.78 13.41
C ARG A 225 27.37 2.31 14.35
N PRO A 226 27.27 1.09 14.93
CA PRO A 226 28.37 0.49 15.67
C PRO A 226 29.53 0.17 14.71
N VAL A 227 30.69 -0.20 15.29
CA VAL A 227 31.84 -0.70 14.50
C VAL A 227 31.45 -1.95 13.73
N ASP A 228 30.79 -2.88 14.43
CA ASP A 228 30.27 -4.14 13.89
C ASP A 228 28.79 -4.29 14.26
N GLY A 229 28.01 -4.87 13.34
CA GLY A 229 26.58 -5.11 13.52
C GLY A 229 25.66 -4.15 12.73
N PRO A 230 24.34 -4.33 12.88
CA PRO A 230 23.34 -3.54 12.16
C PRO A 230 23.36 -2.07 12.60
N VAL A 231 22.89 -1.19 11.73
CA VAL A 231 22.66 0.21 12.08
C VAL A 231 21.35 0.28 12.88
N TYR A 232 21.41 0.82 14.09
CA TYR A 232 20.22 1.06 14.89
C TYR A 232 19.57 2.40 14.51
N VAL A 233 18.25 2.44 14.33
CA VAL A 233 17.50 3.67 14.05
C VAL A 233 16.35 3.87 15.04
N GLU A 234 15.97 5.13 15.23
CA GLU A 234 14.80 5.49 16.02
C GLU A 234 14.27 6.86 15.59
N ALA A 235 12.97 7.03 15.69
CA ALA A 235 12.33 8.33 15.64
C ALA A 235 12.48 9.03 17.01
N ILE A 236 12.86 10.29 17.03
CA ILE A 236 12.99 11.05 18.28
C ILE A 236 11.71 11.83 18.54
N ARG A 237 11.23 12.55 17.53
CA ARG A 237 10.02 13.37 17.63
C ARG A 237 9.48 13.74 16.26
N GLN A 238 8.16 13.68 16.11
CA GLN A 238 7.40 14.35 15.06
C GLN A 238 6.56 15.47 15.68
N ALA A 239 6.46 16.62 15.01
CA ALA A 239 5.67 17.76 15.47
C ALA A 239 5.06 18.53 14.28
N ASN A 240 3.96 19.23 14.52
CA ASN A 240 3.39 20.15 13.53
C ASN A 240 4.24 21.43 13.44
N LEU A 241 4.37 22.02 12.25
CA LEU A 241 5.11 23.28 12.09
C LEU A 241 4.42 24.46 12.78
N GLY A 242 3.12 24.38 13.05
CA GLY A 242 2.40 25.37 13.87
C GLY A 242 2.93 25.48 15.30
N GLU A 243 3.60 24.45 15.83
CA GLU A 243 4.25 24.47 17.15
C GLU A 243 5.63 25.17 17.11
N GLY A 244 6.13 25.51 15.91
CA GLY A 244 7.47 26.03 15.69
C GLY A 244 8.56 24.95 15.72
N THR A 245 9.77 25.33 15.31
CA THR A 245 10.93 24.41 15.23
C THR A 245 12.02 24.70 16.25
N GLN A 246 11.75 25.53 17.27
CA GLN A 246 12.77 25.91 18.26
C GLN A 246 13.27 24.67 19.03
N TRP A 247 12.36 23.77 19.41
CA TRP A 247 12.70 22.51 20.07
C TRP A 247 13.72 21.68 19.28
N LEU A 248 13.63 21.71 17.94
CA LEU A 248 14.50 20.97 17.03
C LEU A 248 15.89 21.62 16.97
N VAL A 249 15.93 22.97 16.97
CA VAL A 249 17.19 23.74 17.04
C VAL A 249 17.90 23.47 18.35
N ASP A 250 17.19 23.55 19.48
CA ASP A 250 17.73 23.34 20.82
C ASP A 250 18.30 21.91 20.92
N TRP A 251 17.49 20.90 20.57
CA TRP A 251 17.89 19.49 20.64
C TRP A 251 19.15 19.18 19.81
N LEU A 252 19.19 19.67 18.56
CA LEU A 252 20.33 19.46 17.67
C LEU A 252 21.56 20.24 18.14
N SER A 253 21.41 21.49 18.56
CA SER A 253 22.52 22.35 18.98
C SER A 253 23.22 21.82 20.24
N GLU A 254 22.50 21.18 21.16
CA GLU A 254 23.11 20.52 22.32
C GLU A 254 23.95 19.29 21.94
N ARG A 255 23.59 18.58 20.87
CA ARG A 255 24.15 17.27 20.49
C ARG A 255 25.08 17.31 19.28
N HIS A 256 25.17 18.44 18.57
CA HIS A 256 25.85 18.57 17.28
C HIS A 256 27.35 18.21 17.30
N GLN A 257 28.04 18.39 18.42
CA GLN A 257 29.47 18.08 18.54
C GLN A 257 29.74 16.57 18.45
N ARG A 258 28.81 15.75 18.95
CA ARG A 258 28.87 14.28 18.92
C ARG A 258 28.20 13.68 17.68
N ALA A 259 27.40 14.47 16.96
CA ALA A 259 26.84 14.06 15.68
C ALA A 259 27.95 13.96 14.62
N ALA A 260 28.00 12.85 13.89
CA ALA A 260 28.84 12.71 12.71
C ALA A 260 28.31 13.56 11.55
N GLN A 261 26.99 13.61 11.40
CA GLN A 261 26.28 14.36 10.36
C GLN A 261 24.85 14.65 10.81
N ILE A 262 24.27 15.74 10.30
CA ILE A 262 22.85 16.10 10.38
C ILE A 262 22.37 16.20 8.94
N VAL A 263 21.51 15.28 8.51
CA VAL A 263 20.93 15.25 7.16
C VAL A 263 19.55 15.88 7.21
N ILE A 264 19.31 16.92 6.42
CA ILE A 264 18.04 17.68 6.44
C ILE A 264 17.44 17.72 5.05
N ASP A 265 16.19 17.24 4.91
CA ASP A 265 15.43 17.29 3.66
C ASP A 265 14.05 17.95 3.86
N GLY A 266 13.51 18.50 2.78
CA GLY A 266 12.19 19.12 2.71
C GLY A 266 12.24 20.64 2.50
N LYS A 267 11.78 21.09 1.31
CA LYS A 267 11.91 22.47 0.84
C LYS A 267 11.26 23.52 1.77
N ALA A 268 10.18 23.15 2.45
CA ALA A 268 9.37 24.09 3.24
C ALA A 268 10.10 24.67 4.46
N GLY A 269 10.99 23.91 5.11
CA GLY A 269 11.61 24.31 6.38
C GLY A 269 13.14 24.31 6.42
N VAL A 270 13.81 23.72 5.42
CA VAL A 270 15.28 23.57 5.40
C VAL A 270 16.02 24.90 5.57
N GLY A 271 15.65 25.94 4.82
CA GLY A 271 16.38 27.22 4.85
C GLY A 271 16.32 27.89 6.22
N TYR A 272 15.15 27.87 6.85
CA TYR A 272 14.93 28.42 8.18
C TYR A 272 15.73 27.65 9.24
N LEU A 273 15.61 26.32 9.26
CA LEU A 273 16.31 25.48 10.23
C LEU A 273 17.83 25.60 10.11
N VAL A 274 18.38 25.64 8.89
CA VAL A 274 19.83 25.78 8.68
C VAL A 274 20.34 27.12 9.21
N ASN A 275 19.60 28.20 9.04
CA ASN A 275 19.99 29.50 9.58
C ASN A 275 19.90 29.53 11.11
N ALA A 276 18.80 29.03 11.69
CA ALA A 276 18.63 28.94 13.13
C ALA A 276 19.72 28.09 13.81
N LEU A 277 20.09 26.94 13.22
CA LEU A 277 21.19 26.11 13.72
C LEU A 277 22.54 26.84 13.69
N ARG A 278 22.81 27.68 12.67
CA ARG A 278 24.04 28.47 12.60
C ARG A 278 24.09 29.55 13.68
N GLU A 279 22.96 30.22 13.92
CA GLU A 279 22.80 31.20 14.99
C GLU A 279 22.99 30.55 16.38
N ALA A 280 22.47 29.34 16.56
CA ALA A 280 22.66 28.50 17.74
C ALA A 280 24.06 27.85 17.85
N GLY A 281 25.02 28.19 16.97
CA GLY A 281 26.42 27.77 17.10
C GLY A 281 26.83 26.54 16.29
N VAL A 282 25.92 25.90 15.54
CA VAL A 282 26.23 24.78 14.63
C VAL A 282 26.85 25.29 13.33
N ARG A 283 28.09 25.80 13.42
CA ARG A 283 28.77 26.52 12.33
C ARG A 283 29.56 25.63 11.37
N ASN A 284 29.75 24.35 11.69
CA ASN A 284 30.48 23.43 10.83
C ASN A 284 29.69 23.10 9.57
N LYS A 285 30.07 23.70 8.44
CA LYS A 285 29.40 23.49 7.14
C LYS A 285 29.41 22.04 6.64
N ARG A 286 30.32 21.19 7.12
CA ARG A 286 30.38 19.77 6.75
C ARG A 286 29.50 18.88 7.64
N LEU A 287 28.99 19.42 8.75
CA LEU A 287 28.13 18.69 9.67
C LEU A 287 26.68 18.64 9.17
N VAL A 288 26.17 19.76 8.65
CA VAL A 288 24.82 19.83 8.07
C VAL A 288 24.88 19.50 6.58
N LEU A 289 24.21 18.43 6.17
CA LEU A 289 24.11 17.98 4.79
C LEU A 289 22.67 18.16 4.28
N LEU A 290 22.55 18.85 3.15
CA LEU A 290 21.31 18.92 2.38
C LEU A 290 21.48 17.97 1.19
N PRO A 291 20.78 16.82 1.16
CA PRO A 291 20.98 15.81 0.15
C PRO A 291 20.49 16.30 -1.22
N THR A 292 21.18 15.87 -2.29
CA THR A 292 20.68 16.02 -3.66
C THR A 292 19.56 15.01 -3.95
N LEU A 293 18.83 15.18 -5.06
CA LEU A 293 17.82 14.22 -5.47
C LEU A 293 18.38 12.80 -5.58
N ASP A 294 19.53 12.61 -6.24
CA ASP A 294 20.16 11.29 -6.37
C ASP A 294 20.53 10.67 -5.02
N GLN A 295 20.93 11.50 -4.05
CA GLN A 295 21.21 11.06 -2.69
C GLN A 295 19.94 10.66 -1.94
N ILE A 296 18.82 11.36 -2.16
CA ILE A 296 17.51 10.97 -1.64
C ILE A 296 17.09 9.61 -2.21
N LEU A 297 17.19 9.41 -3.53
CA LEU A 297 16.87 8.12 -4.16
C LEU A 297 17.74 7.00 -3.59
N SER A 298 19.05 7.26 -3.46
CA SER A 298 19.99 6.32 -2.83
C SER A 298 19.64 6.02 -1.38
N ALA A 299 19.19 7.01 -0.60
CA ALA A 299 18.80 6.82 0.79
C ALA A 299 17.63 5.84 0.93
N HIS A 300 16.59 6.02 0.11
CA HIS A 300 15.41 5.16 0.10
C HIS A 300 15.75 3.73 -0.32
N SER A 301 16.48 3.55 -1.42
CA SER A 301 16.90 2.21 -1.87
C SER A 301 17.82 1.51 -0.86
N MET A 302 18.74 2.23 -0.24
CA MET A 302 19.63 1.65 0.78
C MET A 302 18.89 1.29 2.06
N PHE A 303 17.87 2.06 2.46
CA PHE A 303 17.07 1.76 3.65
C PHE A 303 16.19 0.53 3.41
N GLU A 304 15.50 0.46 2.28
CA GLU A 304 14.70 -0.70 1.89
C GLU A 304 15.54 -1.99 1.93
N GLN A 305 16.70 -1.99 1.28
CA GLN A 305 17.59 -3.15 1.28
C GLN A 305 18.09 -3.49 2.68
N ALA A 306 18.35 -2.49 3.52
CA ALA A 306 18.80 -2.75 4.89
C ALA A 306 17.72 -3.44 5.74
N VAL A 307 16.44 -3.08 5.57
CA VAL A 307 15.33 -3.79 6.19
C VAL A 307 15.26 -5.22 5.66
N THR A 308 15.17 -5.39 4.34
CA THR A 308 15.01 -6.70 3.70
C THR A 308 16.15 -7.68 4.02
N MET A 309 17.39 -7.17 4.17
CA MET A 309 18.56 -8.00 4.47
C MET A 309 18.85 -8.15 5.97
N GLY A 310 18.02 -7.58 6.86
CA GLY A 310 18.28 -7.61 8.31
C GLY A 310 19.57 -6.87 8.73
N LEU A 311 19.93 -5.80 8.02
CA LEU A 311 21.14 -4.99 8.27
C LEU A 311 20.86 -3.75 9.13
N LEU A 312 19.69 -3.71 9.74
CA LEU A 312 19.07 -2.63 10.49
C LEU A 312 18.54 -3.18 11.81
N SER A 313 18.51 -2.34 12.85
CA SER A 313 17.64 -2.58 14.01
C SER A 313 16.88 -1.33 14.42
N HIS A 314 15.75 -1.47 15.13
CA HIS A 314 14.95 -0.33 15.61
C HIS A 314 14.38 -0.53 17.02
N GLY A 315 14.05 0.60 17.68
CA GLY A 315 13.66 0.66 19.10
C GLY A 315 12.19 0.42 19.43
N ASP A 316 11.47 -0.38 18.63
CA ASP A 316 10.11 -0.84 18.99
C ASP A 316 9.02 0.26 19.11
N GLN A 317 9.14 1.36 18.36
CA GLN A 317 8.29 2.54 18.56
C GLN A 317 6.95 2.40 17.83
N PRO A 318 5.80 2.35 18.53
CA PRO A 318 4.49 2.11 17.90
C PRO A 318 4.16 3.11 16.80
N GLU A 319 4.48 4.39 17.00
CA GLU A 319 4.15 5.43 16.03
C GLU A 319 5.01 5.35 14.76
N LEU A 320 6.25 4.84 14.86
CA LEU A 320 7.09 4.57 13.69
C LEU A 320 6.64 3.28 12.98
N ASP A 321 6.29 2.25 13.75
CA ASP A 321 5.74 0.99 13.23
C ASP A 321 4.48 1.24 12.40
N ASP A 322 3.59 2.11 12.85
CA ASP A 322 2.36 2.46 12.13
C ASP A 322 2.66 3.16 10.79
N GLN A 323 3.66 4.05 10.75
CA GLN A 323 4.09 4.65 9.48
C GLN A 323 4.71 3.61 8.54
N VAL A 324 5.49 2.67 9.06
CA VAL A 324 6.10 1.60 8.26
C VAL A 324 5.04 0.68 7.66
N ARG A 325 4.03 0.28 8.45
CA ARG A 325 2.91 -0.57 7.96
C ARG A 325 2.11 0.10 6.85
N ALA A 326 1.88 1.40 6.98
CA ALA A 326 1.05 2.15 6.05
C ALA A 326 1.81 2.67 4.83
N ALA A 327 3.14 2.77 4.89
CA ALA A 327 3.94 3.42 3.85
C ALA A 327 3.81 2.73 2.50
N LEU A 328 3.70 3.55 1.45
CA LEU A 328 3.65 3.13 0.06
C LEU A 328 4.88 3.64 -0.71
N LYS A 329 5.23 2.99 -1.84
CA LYS A 329 6.23 3.54 -2.77
C LYS A 329 5.60 4.56 -3.71
N ARG A 330 6.18 5.76 -3.75
CA ARG A 330 5.90 6.75 -4.80
C ARG A 330 7.08 6.90 -5.73
N LYS A 331 6.81 6.83 -7.03
CA LYS A 331 7.82 7.09 -8.08
C LYS A 331 8.31 8.55 -8.03
N ILE A 332 9.62 8.75 -8.12
CA ILE A 332 10.27 10.05 -8.20
C ILE A 332 11.07 10.15 -9.50
N GLY A 333 10.66 11.08 -10.35
CA GLY A 333 11.26 11.27 -11.68
C GLY A 333 10.96 10.12 -12.65
N THR A 334 11.71 10.07 -13.75
CA THR A 334 11.51 9.08 -14.83
C THR A 334 12.53 7.94 -14.81
N SER A 335 13.64 8.08 -14.07
CA SER A 335 14.77 7.14 -14.04
C SER A 335 14.62 5.97 -13.05
N GLY A 336 13.39 5.63 -12.65
CA GLY A 336 13.12 4.51 -11.74
C GLY A 336 13.43 4.79 -10.26
N GLY A 337 13.62 6.06 -9.88
CA GLY A 337 13.72 6.46 -8.48
C GLY A 337 12.38 6.36 -7.75
N PHE A 338 12.42 6.15 -6.44
CA PHE A 338 11.24 6.14 -5.58
C PHE A 338 11.52 6.83 -4.25
N GLY A 339 10.44 7.18 -3.55
CA GLY A 339 10.45 7.54 -2.15
C GLY A 339 9.22 7.01 -1.42
N TRP A 340 9.09 7.34 -0.14
CA TRP A 340 7.94 6.94 0.67
C TRP A 340 6.76 7.88 0.44
N ASP A 341 5.57 7.32 0.55
CA ASP A 341 4.31 8.05 0.57
C ASP A 341 3.38 7.47 1.61
N ALA A 342 2.44 8.28 2.08
CA ALA A 342 1.41 7.86 3.00
C ALA A 342 0.06 7.75 2.28
N PRO A 343 -0.84 6.85 2.70
CA PRO A 343 -2.25 6.94 2.35
C PRO A 343 -2.84 8.28 2.81
N ASP A 344 -3.98 8.66 2.25
CA ASP A 344 -4.67 9.90 2.60
C ASP A 344 -4.89 10.02 4.12
N GLY A 345 -4.50 11.17 4.69
CA GLY A 345 -4.57 11.45 6.13
C GLY A 345 -3.46 10.81 6.98
N GLY A 346 -2.59 9.98 6.37
CA GLY A 346 -1.42 9.39 7.01
C GLY A 346 -0.17 10.27 6.96
N SER A 347 0.94 9.74 7.49
CA SER A 347 2.25 10.39 7.43
C SER A 347 3.36 9.37 7.32
N VAL A 348 4.44 9.71 6.60
CA VAL A 348 5.70 8.96 6.55
C VAL A 348 6.88 9.79 7.06
N ALA A 349 6.61 10.87 7.81
CA ALA A 349 7.65 11.82 8.22
C ALA A 349 8.76 11.18 9.09
N MET A 350 8.38 10.32 10.05
CA MET A 350 9.35 9.60 10.87
C MET A 350 10.10 8.55 10.06
N LEU A 351 9.41 7.83 9.17
CA LEU A 351 10.03 6.86 8.26
C LEU A 351 11.08 7.53 7.35
N ASP A 352 10.75 8.67 6.76
CA ASP A 352 11.70 9.48 5.99
C ASP A 352 12.87 9.95 6.84
N ALA A 353 12.61 10.44 8.05
CA ALA A 353 13.67 10.90 8.95
C ALA A 353 14.65 9.77 9.31
N VAL A 354 14.18 8.56 9.64
CA VAL A 354 15.06 7.39 9.91
C VAL A 354 15.80 6.95 8.65
N THR A 355 15.15 7.04 7.47
CA THR A 355 15.77 6.76 6.17
C THR A 355 16.97 7.66 5.92
N LEU A 356 16.82 8.97 6.16
CA LEU A 356 17.90 9.96 6.03
C LEU A 356 19.02 9.73 7.04
N ALA A 357 18.67 9.46 8.31
CA ALA A 357 19.65 9.20 9.36
C ALA A 357 20.48 7.95 9.04
N HIS A 358 19.83 6.85 8.65
CA HIS A 358 20.47 5.60 8.24
C HIS A 358 21.44 5.81 7.07
N TRP A 359 20.98 6.48 6.01
CA TRP A 359 21.82 6.77 4.85
C TRP A 359 23.05 7.59 5.21
N GLY A 360 22.90 8.64 6.02
CA GLY A 360 24.02 9.44 6.50
C GLY A 360 25.00 8.62 7.36
N ALA A 361 24.50 7.70 8.19
CA ALA A 361 25.35 6.81 9.00
C ALA A 361 26.20 5.83 8.13
N LYS A 362 25.65 5.38 7.01
CA LYS A 362 26.35 4.51 6.05
C LYS A 362 27.38 5.27 5.20
N THR A 363 27.09 6.50 4.80
CA THR A 363 27.87 7.25 3.81
C THR A 363 28.88 8.24 4.40
N THR A 364 28.62 8.79 5.59
CA THR A 364 29.54 9.75 6.21
C THR A 364 30.89 9.12 6.51
N LYS A 365 31.96 9.90 6.41
CA LYS A 365 33.32 9.49 6.84
C LYS A 365 33.70 10.09 8.20
N ARG A 366 32.91 11.03 8.73
CA ARG A 366 33.20 11.71 9.99
C ARG A 366 32.90 10.77 11.17
N ASN A 367 33.84 10.67 12.12
CA ASN A 367 33.65 9.89 13.34
C ASN A 367 34.08 10.71 14.58
N PRO A 368 33.17 11.49 15.17
CA PRO A 368 33.47 12.31 16.34
C PRO A 368 33.60 11.48 17.64
N GLY A 369 33.11 10.23 17.67
CA GLY A 369 33.10 9.36 18.85
C GLY A 369 34.44 8.73 19.22
N ARG A 370 35.51 8.94 18.45
CA ARG A 370 36.85 8.39 18.76
C ARG A 370 37.49 8.99 20.03
N SER A 371 36.80 9.89 20.73
CA SER A 371 37.27 10.58 21.94
C SER A 371 36.17 10.88 22.98
N GLY A 372 35.00 10.22 22.98
CA GLY A 372 33.98 10.50 24.00
C GLY A 372 32.73 9.62 23.89
N GLY A 373 32.28 9.11 25.05
CA GLY A 373 31.27 8.06 25.19
C GLY A 373 29.84 8.39 24.75
N ALA A 374 28.96 7.41 24.98
CA ALA A 374 27.62 7.30 24.39
C ALA A 374 26.75 8.57 24.47
N VAL A 375 26.09 8.91 23.35
CA VAL A 375 25.06 9.95 23.28
C VAL A 375 23.78 9.41 23.93
N VAL A 376 23.18 10.14 24.88
CA VAL A 376 21.82 9.89 25.39
C VAL A 376 20.83 10.63 24.47
N LEU A 377 19.76 9.94 24.04
CA LEU A 377 18.78 10.46 23.08
C LEU A 377 17.75 11.32 23.80
#